data_AF-A0A1G8FEW4-F1
#
_entry.id   AF-A0A1G8FEW4-F1
#
_cell.length_a   1.000
_cell.length_b   1.000
_cell.length_c   1.000
_cell.angle_alpha   90.00
_cell.angle_beta   90.00
_cell.angle_gamma   90.00
#
_symmetry.space_group_name_H-M   'P 1'
#
loop_
_entity.id
_entity.type
_entity.pdbx_description
1 polymer ?
#
loop_
_entity_poly.entity_id
_entity_poly.type
_entity_poly.pdbx_seq_one_letter_code
_entity_poly.pdbx_strand_id
1 'polypeptide(L)'
;MKMTRAFDQDGHIVSIDHVKNGQNCGCTCIVCGRSLSAKQGLRNAHHFAHITQCNCHWSGETELHLLAKEVLLADKRLSFTWLSLDNSPYNIELHFSDVQQEVTLGSIRPDIIGITTDGESVVVEICVTHPCEDSKIFEFRRQAQNVIEVLLPKELLADVDVMKVDFVRDAIAKSEKKCLSFNPLSEFCKSMYQLNADVIKDQGATLRTIRKDISTESHKLQLLNNQIVELEMISRSWEVKAQEINERAKNYANKLYTEIRSQKHVKQYFSEKLKYETLISELVKEHSNAVNKAKRDLAEYETKLKKDFRDRLKASEPHRLKQLQDELLEFSDGTLLQVDQYIQMISERYENRFDELERNWIVLERKLARLNEHEVRPEFVQPDNRKLPPLNQYKKLRG
;
A
#
# COMPACT_ATOMS: atom_id res chain seq x y z
N MET A 1 32.04 19.15 38.26
CA MET A 1 32.78 17.98 38.76
C MET A 1 34.04 18.40 39.50
N LYS A 2 34.15 17.95 40.75
CA LYS A 2 35.29 18.14 41.64
C LYS A 2 36.15 16.88 41.66
N MET A 3 37.41 17.05 42.03
CA MET A 3 38.41 15.98 42.15
C MET A 3 38.26 15.27 43.50
N THR A 4 37.93 13.97 43.50
CA THR A 4 37.87 13.15 44.72
C THR A 4 38.96 12.11 44.81
N ARG A 5 39.78 11.95 43.76
CA ARG A 5 40.94 11.06 43.72
C ARG A 5 42.24 11.83 43.57
N ALA A 6 43.27 11.38 44.27
CA ALA A 6 44.62 11.94 44.23
C ALA A 6 45.66 10.84 44.48
N PHE A 7 46.93 11.10 44.15
CA PHE A 7 48.03 10.23 44.60
C PHE A 7 48.44 10.61 46.03
N ASP A 8 48.71 9.60 46.86
CA ASP A 8 49.40 9.78 48.14
C ASP A 8 50.93 9.93 47.94
N GLN A 9 51.69 9.87 49.03
CA GLN A 9 53.16 10.02 48.99
C GLN A 9 53.87 8.82 48.37
N ASP A 10 53.23 7.66 48.38
CA ASP A 10 53.75 6.41 47.83
C ASP A 10 53.32 6.20 46.37
N GLY A 11 52.48 7.10 45.84
CA GLY A 11 51.96 7.04 44.47
C GLY A 11 50.70 6.20 44.32
N HIS A 12 50.03 5.82 45.41
CA HIS A 12 48.76 5.11 45.35
C HIS A 12 47.58 6.08 45.22
N ILE A 13 46.55 5.66 44.47
CA ILE A 13 45.32 6.45 44.34
C ILE A 13 44.51 6.34 45.64
N VAL A 14 44.22 7.49 46.25
CA VAL A 14 43.44 7.61 47.49
C VAL A 14 42.18 8.46 47.29
N SER A 15 41.14 8.14 48.07
CA SER A 15 39.88 8.91 48.14
C SER A 15 40.01 10.11 49.07
N ILE A 16 39.36 11.22 48.72
CA ILE A 16 39.25 12.42 49.57
C ILE A 16 38.68 12.10 50.96
N ASP A 17 37.87 11.05 51.12
CA ASP A 17 37.28 10.69 52.40
C ASP A 17 38.25 9.96 53.35
N HIS A 18 39.40 9.48 52.84
CA HIS A 18 40.37 8.68 53.60
C HIS A 18 41.70 9.40 53.85
N VAL A 19 41.76 10.72 53.62
CA VAL A 19 42.98 11.52 53.82
C VAL A 19 42.82 12.56 54.94
N LYS A 20 43.93 13.09 55.43
CA LYS A 20 43.94 14.21 56.39
C LYS A 20 43.46 15.50 55.74
N ASN A 21 42.67 16.31 56.44
CA ASN A 21 42.19 17.59 55.92
C ASN A 21 43.32 18.60 55.66
N GLY A 22 43.09 19.53 54.73
CA GLY A 22 44.02 20.63 54.44
C GLY A 22 45.25 20.20 53.64
N GLN A 23 46.36 20.92 53.83
CA GLN A 23 47.64 20.62 53.16
C GLN A 23 48.36 19.41 53.79
N ASN A 24 47.91 18.95 54.96
CA ASN A 24 48.45 17.79 55.65
C ASN A 24 48.07 16.46 54.99
N CYS A 25 47.26 16.47 53.92
CA CYS A 25 47.01 15.26 53.12
C CYS A 25 48.28 14.76 52.43
N GLY A 26 49.21 15.66 52.08
CA GLY A 26 50.42 15.32 51.33
C GLY A 26 50.14 14.79 49.91
N CYS A 27 48.92 14.96 49.39
CA CYS A 27 48.50 14.39 48.12
C CYS A 27 48.95 15.22 46.91
N THR A 28 49.09 14.55 45.76
CA THR A 28 49.41 15.17 44.48
C THR A 28 48.35 14.86 43.42
N CYS A 29 48.17 15.76 42.45
CA CYS A 29 47.21 15.60 41.37
C CYS A 29 47.65 14.50 40.40
N ILE A 30 46.74 13.58 40.08
CA ILE A 30 47.00 12.47 39.13
C ILE A 30 47.33 12.99 37.73
N VAL A 31 46.79 14.15 37.33
CA VAL A 31 46.98 14.71 35.98
C VAL A 31 48.24 15.55 35.86
N CYS A 32 48.51 16.44 36.82
CA CYS A 32 49.59 17.43 36.71
C CYS A 32 50.74 17.26 37.71
N GLY A 33 50.63 16.31 38.64
CA GLY A 33 51.65 16.03 39.68
C GLY A 33 51.80 17.10 40.75
N ARG A 34 51.06 18.21 40.70
CA ARG A 34 51.20 19.30 41.68
C ARG A 34 50.48 18.99 42.99
N SER A 35 50.96 19.60 44.08
CA SER A 35 50.43 19.41 45.42
C SER A 35 48.99 19.90 45.58
N LEU A 36 48.20 19.12 46.30
CA LEU A 36 46.79 19.34 46.56
C LEU A 36 46.54 19.66 48.04
N SER A 37 45.43 20.35 48.30
CA SER A 37 44.84 20.55 49.62
C SER A 37 43.50 19.83 49.66
N ALA A 38 43.34 18.92 50.61
CA ALA A 38 42.06 18.30 50.90
C ALA A 38 41.10 19.35 51.49
N LYS A 39 39.89 19.44 50.94
CA LYS A 39 38.80 20.31 51.40
C LYS A 39 37.67 19.44 51.93
N GLN A 40 37.80 19.03 53.18
CA GLN A 40 36.76 18.29 53.91
C GLN A 40 36.01 19.24 54.84
N GLY A 41 34.69 19.17 54.86
CA GLY A 41 33.85 20.03 55.69
C GLY A 41 32.36 19.95 55.35
N LEU A 42 31.54 20.53 56.22
CA LEU A 42 30.07 20.37 56.16
C LEU A 42 29.37 21.21 55.08
N ARG A 43 30.02 22.25 54.55
CA ARG A 43 29.39 23.22 53.63
C ARG A 43 29.44 22.80 52.15
N ASN A 44 30.53 22.16 51.75
CA ASN A 44 30.79 21.79 50.36
C ASN A 44 31.13 20.30 50.33
N ALA A 45 30.75 19.62 49.26
CA ALA A 45 31.17 18.24 49.03
C ALA A 45 32.70 18.12 49.11
N HIS A 46 33.18 17.03 49.72
CA HIS A 46 34.59 16.76 49.91
C HIS A 46 35.30 16.71 48.55
N HIS A 47 36.38 17.47 48.41
CA HIS A 47 37.20 17.47 47.20
C HIS A 47 38.64 17.87 47.47
N PHE A 48 39.51 17.60 46.51
CA PHE A 48 40.84 18.16 46.46
C PHE A 48 40.86 19.46 45.64
N ALA A 49 41.69 20.41 46.07
CA ALA A 49 41.95 21.66 45.35
C ALA A 49 43.47 21.87 45.22
N HIS A 50 43.94 22.43 44.11
CA HIS A 50 45.35 22.78 43.96
C HIS A 50 45.74 23.86 44.98
N ILE A 51 46.91 23.69 45.60
CA ILE A 51 47.45 24.70 46.54
C ILE A 51 47.82 25.97 45.78
N THR A 52 48.43 25.81 44.61
CA THR A 52 48.85 26.90 43.73
C THR A 52 48.01 26.92 42.46
N GLN A 53 47.79 28.11 41.90
CA GLN A 53 47.14 28.23 40.60
C GLN A 53 47.94 27.48 39.54
N CYS A 54 47.21 26.76 38.71
CA CYS A 54 47.72 25.64 37.95
C CYS A 54 46.83 25.42 36.74
N ASN A 55 47.42 25.31 35.56
CA ASN A 55 46.69 24.90 34.35
C ASN A 55 46.59 23.37 34.33
N CYS A 56 45.69 22.83 35.14
CA CYS A 56 45.43 21.39 35.22
C CYS A 56 44.23 21.04 34.34
N HIS A 57 44.39 20.02 33.49
CA HIS A 57 43.33 19.52 32.61
C HIS A 57 42.43 18.46 33.26
N TRP A 58 42.35 18.46 34.59
CA TRP A 58 41.41 17.59 35.30
C TRP A 58 39.97 17.83 34.81
N SER A 59 39.31 16.76 34.38
CA SER A 59 37.96 16.80 33.85
C SER A 59 37.06 15.78 34.55
N GLY A 60 35.74 15.92 34.35
CA GLY A 60 34.80 14.90 34.81
C GLY A 60 35.02 13.54 34.15
N GLU A 61 35.55 13.52 32.93
CA GLU A 61 35.93 12.27 32.24
C GLU A 61 37.07 11.56 32.96
N THR A 62 38.07 12.32 33.43
CA THR A 62 39.19 11.76 34.22
C THR A 62 38.66 11.14 35.52
N GLU A 63 37.77 11.86 36.21
CA GLU A 63 37.19 11.35 37.46
C GLU A 63 36.34 10.09 37.23
N LEU A 64 35.46 10.09 36.22
CA LEU A 64 34.60 8.95 35.90
C LEU A 64 35.42 7.72 35.51
N HIS A 65 36.49 7.90 34.73
CA HIS A 65 37.38 6.81 34.32
C HIS A 65 38.12 6.19 35.51
N LEU A 66 38.64 7.01 36.43
CA LEU A 66 39.31 6.54 37.65
C LEU A 66 38.35 5.80 38.58
N LEU A 67 37.15 6.34 38.81
CA LEU A 67 36.13 5.68 39.63
C LEU A 67 35.65 4.36 39.01
N ALA A 68 35.56 4.30 37.68
CA ALA A 68 35.18 3.08 37.00
C ALA A 68 36.24 1.97 37.16
N LYS A 69 37.54 2.34 37.12
CA LYS A 69 38.63 1.42 37.46
C LYS A 69 38.54 0.89 38.88
N GLU A 70 38.30 1.79 39.84
CA GLU A 70 38.14 1.42 41.25
C GLU A 70 36.98 0.44 41.46
N VAL A 71 35.82 0.69 40.83
CA VAL A 71 34.68 -0.22 40.90
C VAL A 71 35.05 -1.60 40.37
N LEU A 72 35.68 -1.70 39.20
CA LEU A 72 36.03 -2.99 38.60
C LEU A 72 37.09 -3.75 39.42
N LEU A 73 38.06 -3.04 40.02
CA LEU A 73 39.04 -3.62 40.95
C LEU A 73 38.39 -4.15 42.24
N ALA A 74 37.41 -3.43 42.78
CA ALA A 74 36.73 -3.79 44.02
C ALA A 74 35.69 -4.90 43.83
N ASP A 75 34.82 -4.77 42.83
CA ASP A 75 33.71 -5.69 42.58
C ASP A 75 34.17 -6.98 41.90
N LYS A 76 35.32 -6.98 41.20
CA LYS A 76 35.89 -8.12 40.46
C LYS A 76 34.89 -8.88 39.58
N ARG A 77 33.98 -8.15 38.95
CA ARG A 77 32.95 -8.72 38.07
C ARG A 77 32.58 -7.75 36.96
N LEU A 78 32.12 -8.28 35.84
CA LEU A 78 31.56 -7.51 34.73
C LEU A 78 30.41 -8.29 34.10
N SER A 79 29.25 -7.66 33.96
CA SER A 79 28.07 -8.28 33.33
C SER A 79 27.63 -7.51 32.10
N PHE A 80 27.21 -8.21 31.06
CA PHE A 80 26.64 -7.60 29.86
C PHE A 80 25.71 -8.56 29.11
N THR A 81 24.86 -8.01 28.26
CA THR A 81 23.94 -8.80 27.42
C THR A 81 24.55 -9.01 26.04
N TRP A 82 24.64 -10.27 25.63
CA TRP A 82 24.99 -10.72 24.29
C TRP A 82 23.72 -11.11 23.53
N LEU A 83 23.70 -10.93 22.21
CA LEU A 83 22.59 -11.38 21.36
C LEU A 83 23.02 -12.59 20.54
N SER A 84 22.24 -13.66 20.61
CA SER A 84 22.40 -14.79 19.68
C SER A 84 21.90 -14.45 18.29
N LEU A 85 22.17 -15.34 17.32
CA LEU A 85 21.80 -15.16 15.91
C LEU A 85 20.29 -15.02 15.64
N ASP A 86 19.45 -15.46 16.58
CA ASP A 86 17.98 -15.30 16.57
C ASP A 86 17.52 -14.03 17.31
N ASN A 87 18.44 -13.16 17.72
CA ASN A 87 18.20 -11.98 18.57
C ASN A 87 17.70 -12.30 19.98
N SER A 88 17.86 -13.52 20.47
CA SER A 88 17.57 -13.84 21.87
C SER A 88 18.64 -13.23 22.79
N PRO A 89 18.25 -12.51 23.86
CA PRO A 89 19.22 -11.93 24.80
C PRO A 89 19.79 -13.01 25.72
N TYR A 90 21.11 -12.98 25.90
CA TYR A 90 21.85 -13.85 26.80
C TYR A 90 22.74 -13.02 27.71
N ASN A 91 22.52 -13.11 29.01
CA ASN A 91 23.33 -12.37 29.97
C ASN A 91 24.60 -13.14 30.28
N ILE A 92 25.73 -12.47 30.11
CA ILE A 92 27.04 -13.00 30.43
C ILE A 92 27.54 -12.30 31.68
N GLU A 93 27.92 -13.10 32.68
CA GLU A 93 28.54 -12.64 33.91
C GLU A 93 29.98 -13.14 33.96
N LEU A 94 30.92 -12.21 33.98
CA LEU A 94 32.34 -12.48 34.16
C LEU A 94 32.69 -12.27 35.63
N HIS A 95 33.25 -13.30 36.25
CA HIS A 95 33.85 -13.23 37.58
C HIS A 95 35.36 -13.31 37.44
N PHE A 96 36.07 -12.36 38.07
CA PHE A 96 37.51 -12.28 38.04
C PHE A 96 38.11 -12.78 39.35
N SER A 97 39.05 -13.74 39.29
CA SER A 97 39.87 -14.10 40.44
C SER A 97 40.84 -12.99 40.80
N ASP A 98 41.37 -12.33 39.78
CA ASP A 98 42.28 -11.20 39.91
C ASP A 98 41.95 -10.09 38.91
N VAL A 99 42.17 -8.85 39.33
CA VAL A 99 41.94 -7.67 38.48
C VAL A 99 43.14 -6.75 38.66
N GLN A 100 43.81 -6.46 37.55
CA GLN A 100 45.03 -5.69 37.51
C GLN A 100 44.82 -4.43 36.69
N GLN A 101 45.39 -3.32 37.15
CA GLN A 101 45.51 -2.09 36.38
C GLN A 101 46.99 -1.77 36.17
N GLU A 102 47.29 -0.90 35.21
CA GLU A 102 48.66 -0.44 34.92
C GLU A 102 49.61 -1.52 34.37
N VAL A 103 49.08 -2.65 33.94
CA VAL A 103 49.86 -3.71 33.30
C VAL A 103 50.13 -3.34 31.84
N THR A 104 51.38 -3.51 31.40
CA THR A 104 51.76 -3.35 29.99
C THR A 104 51.66 -4.69 29.29
N LEU A 105 50.83 -4.75 28.24
CA LEU A 105 50.66 -5.91 27.37
C LEU A 105 51.35 -5.65 26.02
N GLY A 106 52.62 -6.05 25.92
CA GLY A 106 53.46 -5.76 24.76
C GLY A 106 53.73 -4.26 24.63
N SER A 107 53.21 -3.63 23.57
CA SER A 107 53.33 -2.18 23.33
C SER A 107 52.14 -1.36 23.85
N ILE A 108 51.13 -2.02 24.43
CA ILE A 108 49.86 -1.39 24.81
C ILE A 108 49.66 -1.46 26.32
N ARG A 109 49.08 -0.40 26.87
CA ARG A 109 48.60 -0.38 28.25
C ARG A 109 47.06 -0.42 28.26
N PRO A 110 46.46 -1.58 28.55
CA PRO A 110 45.03 -1.65 28.81
C PRO A 110 44.65 -0.88 30.08
N ASP A 111 43.39 -0.48 30.16
CA ASP A 111 42.85 0.12 31.38
C ASP A 111 42.83 -0.88 32.53
N ILE A 112 42.32 -2.08 32.26
CA ILE A 112 42.20 -3.17 33.21
C ILE A 112 42.44 -4.51 32.50
N ILE A 113 43.09 -5.44 33.21
CA ILE A 113 43.14 -6.86 32.87
C ILE A 113 42.49 -7.64 33.99
N GLY A 114 41.39 -8.31 33.70
CA GLY A 114 40.74 -9.28 34.59
C GLY A 114 41.17 -10.70 34.23
N ILE A 115 41.57 -11.48 35.23
CA ILE A 115 41.78 -12.92 35.09
C ILE A 115 40.50 -13.60 35.57
N THR A 116 39.80 -14.31 34.68
CA THR A 116 38.56 -15.03 35.03
C THR A 116 38.84 -16.16 36.02
N THR A 117 37.80 -16.67 36.68
CA THR A 117 37.89 -17.86 37.54
C THR A 117 38.44 -19.09 36.82
N ASP A 118 38.30 -19.15 35.49
CA ASP A 118 38.81 -20.22 34.63
C ASP A 118 40.26 -19.96 34.14
N GLY A 119 40.88 -18.87 34.59
CA GLY A 119 42.27 -18.51 34.30
C GLY A 119 42.47 -17.73 33.00
N GLU A 120 41.41 -17.23 32.37
CA GLU A 120 41.50 -16.50 31.11
C GLU A 120 41.70 -15.01 31.32
N SER A 121 42.54 -14.39 30.48
CA SER A 121 42.71 -12.94 30.47
C SER A 121 41.61 -12.27 29.66
N VAL A 122 40.94 -11.29 30.28
CA VAL A 122 39.99 -10.38 29.64
C VAL A 122 40.45 -8.95 29.88
N VAL A 123 40.74 -8.25 28.79
CA VAL A 123 41.03 -6.83 28.79
C VAL A 123 39.73 -6.04 28.85
N VAL A 124 39.67 -5.06 29.75
CA VAL A 124 38.55 -4.13 29.83
C VAL A 124 39.06 -2.71 29.56
N GLU A 125 38.51 -2.09 28.53
CA GLU A 125 38.74 -0.68 28.14
C GLU A 125 37.56 0.17 28.62
N ILE A 126 37.80 1.33 29.21
CA ILE A 126 36.74 2.21 29.68
C ILE A 126 36.67 3.41 28.74
N CYS A 127 35.57 3.53 28.01
CA CYS A 127 35.32 4.64 27.10
C CYS A 127 34.26 5.56 27.71
N VAL A 128 34.64 6.82 27.93
CA VAL A 128 33.69 7.90 28.27
C VAL A 128 33.37 8.71 27.02
N THR A 129 34.41 9.19 26.34
CA THR A 129 34.26 10.13 25.21
C THR A 129 34.86 9.68 23.91
N HIS A 130 36.00 9.01 23.99
CA HIS A 130 36.76 8.53 22.87
C HIS A 130 36.79 7.00 22.92
N PRO A 131 36.28 6.32 21.88
CA PRO A 131 36.38 4.87 21.81
C PRO A 131 37.83 4.44 21.64
N CYS A 132 38.07 3.18 21.92
CA CYS A 132 39.34 2.50 21.73
C CYS A 132 39.81 2.66 20.28
N GLU A 133 41.03 3.16 20.11
CA GLU A 133 41.60 3.42 18.79
C GLU A 133 41.83 2.13 18.00
N ASP A 134 41.64 2.18 16.68
CA ASP A 134 41.79 1.02 15.79
C ASP A 134 43.18 0.37 15.87
N SER A 135 44.23 1.17 16.12
CA SER A 135 45.60 0.70 16.33
C SER A 135 45.70 -0.21 17.57
N LYS A 136 45.04 0.16 18.66
CA LYS A 136 44.97 -0.61 19.91
C LYS A 136 44.18 -1.90 19.71
N ILE A 137 43.03 -1.81 19.02
CA ILE A 137 42.17 -2.94 18.66
C ILE A 137 42.94 -3.96 17.81
N PHE A 138 43.69 -3.49 16.80
CA PHE A 138 44.47 -4.35 15.91
C PHE A 138 45.50 -5.18 16.68
N GLU A 139 46.26 -4.55 17.57
CA GLU A 139 47.26 -5.22 18.38
C GLU A 139 46.65 -6.20 19.40
N PHE A 140 45.52 -5.85 20.02
CA PHE A 140 44.79 -6.81 20.87
C PHE A 140 44.35 -8.06 20.11
N ARG A 141 43.87 -7.90 18.87
CA ARG A 141 43.52 -9.02 17.99
C ARG A 141 44.74 -9.85 17.62
N ARG A 142 45.87 -9.20 17.31
CA ARG A 142 47.14 -9.89 17.00
C ARG A 142 47.62 -10.76 18.16
N GLN A 143 47.36 -10.32 19.39
CA GLN A 143 47.72 -11.05 20.62
C GLN A 143 46.62 -12.00 21.11
N ALA A 144 45.56 -12.23 20.32
CA ALA A 144 44.41 -13.06 20.65
C ALA A 144 43.82 -12.76 22.05
N GLN A 145 43.68 -11.47 22.38
CA GLN A 145 43.08 -11.06 23.64
C GLN A 145 41.55 -10.96 23.52
N ASN A 146 40.86 -11.36 24.58
CA ASN A 146 39.46 -11.02 24.80
C ASN A 146 39.38 -9.57 25.28
N VAL A 147 38.69 -8.70 24.55
CA VAL A 147 38.64 -7.27 24.85
C VAL A 147 37.20 -6.79 24.88
N ILE A 148 36.83 -6.17 26.00
CA ILE A 148 35.52 -5.55 26.20
C ILE A 148 35.71 -4.07 26.46
N GLU A 149 35.03 -3.24 25.70
CA GLU A 149 34.94 -1.80 25.92
C GLU A 149 33.64 -1.47 26.64
N VAL A 150 33.75 -0.85 27.82
CA VAL A 150 32.62 -0.37 28.61
C VAL A 150 32.34 1.08 28.22
N LEU A 151 31.17 1.31 27.63
CA LEU A 151 30.75 2.61 27.14
C LEU A 151 29.96 3.36 28.22
N LEU A 152 30.63 4.25 28.95
CA LEU A 152 30.00 5.06 29.99
C LEU A 152 29.36 6.32 29.39
N PRO A 153 28.06 6.59 29.67
CA PRO A 153 27.37 7.73 29.10
C PRO A 153 27.96 9.07 29.56
N LYS A 154 28.15 10.02 28.63
CA LYS A 154 28.68 11.36 28.93
C LYS A 154 27.71 12.17 29.79
N GLU A 155 26.43 11.85 29.73
CA GLU A 155 25.36 12.47 30.49
C GLU A 155 25.57 12.33 32.00
N LEU A 156 26.35 11.32 32.44
CA LEU A 156 26.76 11.15 33.84
C LEU A 156 27.60 12.32 34.37
N LEU A 157 28.15 13.14 33.48
CA LEU A 157 28.97 14.30 33.81
C LEU A 157 28.15 15.58 34.02
N ALA A 158 26.88 15.60 33.62
CA ALA A 158 26.01 16.78 33.71
C ALA A 158 25.52 17.02 35.15
N ASP A 159 25.58 18.26 35.62
CA ASP A 159 25.01 18.73 36.90
C ASP A 159 25.46 17.99 38.18
N VAL A 160 26.56 17.24 38.11
CA VAL A 160 27.15 16.56 39.27
C VAL A 160 28.41 17.31 39.75
N ASP A 161 28.37 17.74 41.01
CA ASP A 161 29.52 18.36 41.67
C ASP A 161 30.55 17.31 42.12
N VAL A 162 30.10 16.19 42.71
CA VAL A 162 30.94 15.05 43.11
C VAL A 162 30.29 13.74 42.70
N MET A 163 31.05 12.89 42.02
CA MET A 163 30.60 11.57 41.60
C MET A 163 30.80 10.53 42.70
N LYS A 164 29.76 9.74 42.97
CA LYS A 164 29.78 8.67 43.99
C LYS A 164 30.10 7.32 43.35
N VAL A 165 30.85 6.48 44.05
CA VAL A 165 31.23 5.13 43.60
C VAL A 165 30.01 4.27 43.26
N ASP A 166 28.96 4.29 44.10
CA ASP A 166 27.76 3.48 43.86
C ASP A 166 27.02 3.86 42.57
N PHE A 167 27.02 5.15 42.23
CA PHE A 167 26.44 5.61 40.97
C PHE A 167 27.23 5.13 39.76
N VAL A 168 28.57 5.12 39.86
CA VAL A 168 29.45 4.58 38.81
C VAL A 168 29.27 3.06 38.69
N ARG A 169 29.07 2.34 39.79
CA ARG A 169 28.75 0.91 39.78
C ARG A 169 27.46 0.62 39.02
N ASP A 170 26.41 1.38 39.29
CA ASP A 170 25.13 1.26 38.56
C ASP A 170 25.28 1.61 37.07
N ALA A 171 26.09 2.63 36.76
CA ALA A 171 26.38 3.02 35.39
C ALA A 171 27.14 1.92 34.64
N ILE A 172 28.15 1.30 35.27
CA ILE A 172 28.87 0.16 34.70
C ILE A 172 27.94 -1.02 34.51
N ALA A 173 26.97 -1.28 35.38
CA ALA A 173 26.02 -2.37 35.19
C ALA A 173 25.13 -2.14 33.96
N LYS A 174 24.66 -0.90 33.76
CA LYS A 174 23.68 -0.53 32.72
C LYS A 174 24.29 -0.11 31.38
N SER A 175 25.59 0.19 31.33
CA SER A 175 26.26 0.65 30.12
C SER A 175 26.20 -0.38 29.00
N GLU A 176 26.34 0.08 27.76
CA GLU A 176 26.62 -0.81 26.64
C GLU A 176 28.06 -1.34 26.76
N LYS A 177 28.25 -2.64 26.49
CA LYS A 177 29.58 -3.26 26.45
C LYS A 177 29.84 -3.74 25.05
N LYS A 178 30.84 -3.18 24.40
CA LYS A 178 31.22 -3.54 23.05
C LYS A 178 32.39 -4.51 23.11
N CYS A 179 32.23 -5.67 22.50
CA CYS A 179 33.34 -6.62 22.40
C CYS A 179 34.19 -6.28 21.18
N LEU A 180 35.44 -5.86 21.41
CA LEU A 180 36.34 -5.36 20.36
C LEU A 180 37.17 -6.47 19.71
N SER A 181 37.49 -7.50 20.51
CA SER A 181 38.29 -8.66 20.12
C SER A 181 37.88 -9.86 20.96
N PHE A 182 37.93 -11.04 20.34
CA PHE A 182 37.66 -12.31 20.98
C PHE A 182 38.73 -13.32 20.59
N ASN A 183 39.16 -14.12 21.55
CA ASN A 183 39.94 -15.32 21.31
C ASN A 183 38.98 -16.48 21.03
N PRO A 184 38.94 -17.03 19.80
CA PRO A 184 38.04 -18.13 19.46
C PRO A 184 38.26 -19.39 20.29
N LEU A 185 39.44 -19.54 20.91
CA LEU A 185 39.80 -20.70 21.73
C LEU A 185 39.45 -20.51 23.20
N SER A 186 38.97 -19.34 23.61
CA SER A 186 38.67 -19.06 25.01
C SER A 186 37.39 -19.75 25.50
N GLU A 187 37.39 -20.23 26.75
CA GLU A 187 36.22 -20.75 27.46
C GLU A 187 35.06 -19.75 27.46
N PHE A 188 35.38 -18.47 27.64
CA PHE A 188 34.42 -17.38 27.50
C PHE A 188 33.69 -17.39 26.15
N CYS A 189 34.42 -17.55 25.04
CA CYS A 189 33.81 -17.58 23.70
C CYS A 189 33.10 -18.90 23.40
N LYS A 190 33.51 -20.03 24.00
CA LYS A 190 32.85 -21.34 23.79
C LYS A 190 31.36 -21.28 24.14
N SER A 191 31.01 -20.60 25.23
CA SER A 191 29.62 -20.41 25.64
C SER A 191 28.80 -19.66 24.58
N MET A 192 29.37 -18.60 23.99
CA MET A 192 28.72 -17.86 22.89
C MET A 192 28.57 -18.68 21.61
N TYR A 193 29.59 -19.48 21.27
CA TYR A 193 29.55 -20.33 20.09
C TYR A 193 28.53 -21.46 20.23
N GLN A 194 28.44 -22.08 21.41
CA GLN A 194 27.45 -23.12 21.69
C GLN A 194 26.02 -22.58 21.55
N LEU A 195 25.74 -21.39 22.11
CA LEU A 195 24.44 -20.72 21.98
C LEU A 195 24.05 -20.54 20.50
N ASN A 196 24.98 -20.06 19.68
CA ASN A 196 24.73 -19.86 18.26
C ASN A 196 24.65 -21.17 17.46
N ALA A 197 25.35 -22.22 17.89
CA ALA A 197 25.31 -23.53 17.24
C ALA A 197 23.92 -24.18 17.36
N ASP A 198 23.28 -24.05 18.53
CA ASP A 198 21.92 -24.55 18.74
C ASP A 198 20.90 -23.80 17.89
N VAL A 199 21.00 -22.46 17.83
CA VAL A 199 20.16 -21.63 16.96
C VAL A 199 20.29 -22.05 15.49
N ILE A 200 21.52 -22.24 14.99
CA ILE A 200 21.76 -22.67 13.61
C ILE A 200 21.17 -24.06 13.36
N LYS A 201 21.30 -24.98 14.32
CA LYS A 201 20.76 -26.34 14.23
C LYS A 201 19.24 -26.33 14.12
N ASP A 202 18.56 -25.55 14.96
CA ASP A 202 17.10 -25.44 15.01
C ASP A 202 16.53 -24.75 13.76
N GLN A 203 17.19 -23.67 13.31
CA GLN A 203 16.87 -23.03 12.03
C GLN A 203 17.06 -24.00 10.86
N GLY A 204 18.14 -24.79 10.88
CA GLY A 204 18.38 -25.83 9.89
C GLY A 204 17.29 -26.90 9.87
N ALA A 205 16.75 -27.30 11.03
CA ALA A 205 15.62 -28.23 11.12
C ALA A 205 14.35 -27.62 10.53
N THR A 206 14.06 -26.36 10.86
CA THR A 206 12.92 -25.61 10.34
C THR A 206 12.96 -25.49 8.82
N LEU A 207 14.13 -25.14 8.26
CA LEU A 207 14.32 -25.05 6.82
C LEU A 207 14.09 -26.38 6.09
N ARG A 208 14.47 -27.50 6.70
CA ARG A 208 14.19 -28.84 6.13
C ARG A 208 12.70 -29.13 6.10
N THR A 209 11.95 -28.77 7.13
CA THR A 209 10.49 -28.92 7.17
C THR A 209 9.82 -28.06 6.11
N ILE A 210 10.14 -26.76 6.05
CA ILE A 210 9.60 -25.84 5.04
C ILE A 210 9.88 -26.35 3.62
N ARG A 211 11.09 -26.86 3.37
CA ARG A 211 11.45 -27.44 2.07
C ARG A 211 10.55 -28.63 1.70
N LYS A 212 10.24 -29.50 2.66
CA LYS A 212 9.34 -30.64 2.46
C LYS A 212 7.91 -30.19 2.15
N ASP A 213 7.43 -29.15 2.84
CA ASP A 213 6.10 -28.59 2.63
C ASP A 213 5.99 -27.94 1.25
N ILE A 214 6.98 -27.13 0.84
CA ILE A 214 7.05 -26.53 -0.51
C ILE A 214 7.02 -27.62 -1.58
N SER A 215 7.79 -28.69 -1.41
CA SER A 215 7.79 -29.81 -2.36
C SER A 215 6.41 -30.48 -2.45
N THR A 216 5.70 -30.60 -1.34
CA THR A 216 4.37 -31.21 -1.28
C THR A 216 3.33 -30.32 -1.95
N GLU A 217 3.34 -29.01 -1.68
CA GLU A 217 2.43 -28.05 -2.31
C GLU A 217 2.71 -27.90 -3.81
N SER A 218 3.97 -27.93 -4.23
CA SER A 218 4.34 -27.92 -5.65
C SER A 218 3.75 -29.12 -6.40
N HIS A 219 3.79 -30.32 -5.80
CA HIS A 219 3.15 -31.50 -6.38
C HIS A 219 1.62 -31.37 -6.47
N LYS A 220 0.96 -30.83 -5.43
CA LYS A 220 -0.49 -30.55 -5.47
C LYS A 220 -0.84 -29.56 -6.57
N LEU A 221 -0.05 -28.50 -6.73
CA LEU A 221 -0.25 -27.49 -7.77
C LEU A 221 -0.12 -28.11 -9.17
N GLN A 222 0.85 -29.00 -9.38
CA GLN A 222 1.00 -29.73 -10.64
C GLN A 222 -0.23 -30.60 -10.94
N LEU A 223 -0.75 -31.33 -9.93
CA LEU A 223 -1.96 -32.14 -10.09
C LEU A 223 -3.18 -31.28 -10.46
N LEU A 224 -3.37 -30.15 -9.77
CA LEU A 224 -4.46 -29.22 -10.05
C LEU A 224 -4.34 -28.64 -11.46
N ASN A 225 -3.13 -28.30 -11.90
CA ASN A 225 -2.92 -27.77 -13.26
C ASN A 225 -3.29 -28.81 -14.33
N ASN A 226 -2.98 -30.09 -14.11
CA ASN A 226 -3.42 -31.16 -15.02
C ASN A 226 -4.95 -31.26 -15.08
N GLN A 227 -5.64 -31.16 -13.94
CA GLN A 227 -7.11 -31.15 -13.91
C GLN A 227 -7.71 -29.94 -14.63
N ILE A 228 -7.08 -28.77 -14.54
CA ILE A 228 -7.52 -27.57 -15.27
C ILE A 228 -7.42 -27.81 -16.77
N VAL A 229 -6.31 -28.37 -17.27
CA VAL A 229 -6.14 -28.69 -18.70
C VAL A 229 -7.22 -29.66 -19.19
N GLU A 230 -7.55 -30.70 -18.41
CA GLU A 230 -8.64 -31.62 -18.75
C GLU A 230 -10.01 -30.91 -18.82
N LEU A 231 -10.31 -30.04 -17.86
CA LEU A 231 -11.54 -29.25 -17.86
C LEU A 231 -11.62 -28.28 -19.04
N GLU A 232 -10.51 -27.65 -19.43
CA GLU A 232 -10.45 -26.77 -20.60
C GLU A 232 -10.75 -27.55 -21.90
N MET A 233 -10.21 -28.77 -22.03
CA MET A 233 -10.51 -29.63 -23.18
C MET A 233 -12.01 -29.98 -23.25
N ILE A 234 -12.60 -30.31 -22.11
CA ILE A 234 -14.04 -30.58 -22.01
C ILE A 234 -14.85 -29.33 -22.38
N SER A 235 -14.50 -28.15 -21.84
CA SER A 235 -15.18 -26.89 -22.14
C SER A 235 -15.17 -26.58 -23.64
N ARG A 236 -14.01 -26.70 -24.30
CA ARG A 236 -13.89 -26.51 -25.76
C ARG A 236 -14.79 -27.48 -26.54
N SER A 237 -14.87 -28.75 -26.12
CA SER A 237 -15.77 -29.72 -26.77
C SER A 237 -17.25 -29.31 -26.65
N TRP A 238 -17.65 -28.77 -25.49
CA TRP A 238 -19.01 -28.27 -25.28
C TRP A 238 -19.31 -27.01 -26.09
N GLU A 239 -18.35 -26.11 -26.24
CA GLU A 239 -18.49 -24.91 -27.07
C GLU A 239 -18.77 -25.28 -28.54
N VAL A 240 -18.02 -26.24 -29.10
CA VAL A 240 -18.26 -26.74 -30.47
C VAL A 240 -19.66 -27.33 -30.60
N LYS A 241 -20.08 -28.19 -29.65
CA LYS A 241 -21.44 -28.77 -29.67
C LYS A 241 -22.54 -27.70 -29.56
N ALA A 242 -22.32 -26.67 -28.73
CA ALA A 242 -23.26 -25.56 -28.59
C ALA A 242 -23.39 -24.78 -29.90
N GLN A 243 -22.28 -24.54 -30.61
CA GLN A 243 -22.27 -23.91 -31.92
C GLN A 243 -23.04 -24.75 -32.96
N GLU A 244 -22.78 -26.06 -33.03
CA GLU A 244 -23.50 -26.97 -33.93
C GLU A 244 -25.02 -26.96 -33.68
N ILE A 245 -25.44 -27.00 -32.42
CA ILE A 245 -26.87 -26.93 -32.05
C ILE A 245 -27.47 -25.59 -32.48
N ASN A 246 -26.74 -24.49 -32.26
CA ASN A 246 -27.21 -23.15 -32.63
C ASN A 246 -27.34 -23.00 -34.16
N GLU A 247 -26.39 -23.52 -34.94
CA GLU A 247 -26.49 -23.54 -36.40
C GLU A 247 -27.65 -24.38 -36.90
N ARG A 248 -27.86 -25.58 -36.32
CA ARG A 248 -29.04 -26.41 -36.64
C ARG A 248 -30.34 -25.69 -36.33
N ALA A 249 -30.44 -25.01 -35.19
CA ALA A 249 -31.61 -24.23 -34.81
C ALA A 249 -31.87 -23.08 -35.80
N LYS A 250 -30.82 -22.34 -36.20
CA LYS A 250 -30.93 -21.28 -37.23
C LYS A 250 -31.39 -21.83 -38.58
N ASN A 251 -30.82 -22.95 -39.02
CA ASN A 251 -31.20 -23.60 -40.27
C ASN A 251 -32.66 -24.07 -40.24
N TYR A 252 -33.11 -24.62 -39.11
CA TYR A 252 -34.50 -25.01 -38.90
C TYR A 252 -35.44 -23.80 -38.95
N ALA A 253 -35.10 -22.72 -38.23
CA ALA A 253 -35.87 -21.48 -38.24
C ALA A 253 -35.98 -20.88 -39.65
N ASN A 254 -34.89 -20.87 -40.41
CA ASN A 254 -34.88 -20.42 -41.80
C ASN A 254 -35.76 -21.27 -42.70
N LYS A 255 -35.68 -22.61 -42.60
CA LYS A 255 -36.55 -23.53 -43.36
C LYS A 255 -38.02 -23.25 -43.06
N LEU A 256 -38.38 -23.18 -41.78
CA LEU A 256 -39.74 -22.88 -41.35
C LEU A 256 -40.21 -21.52 -41.87
N TYR A 257 -39.36 -20.49 -41.78
CA TYR A 257 -39.66 -19.17 -42.31
C TYR A 257 -39.90 -19.20 -43.83
N THR A 258 -39.06 -19.90 -44.60
CA THR A 258 -39.25 -20.04 -46.05
C THR A 258 -40.52 -20.81 -46.39
N GLU A 259 -40.86 -21.84 -45.62
CA GLU A 259 -42.07 -22.66 -45.81
C GLU A 259 -43.32 -21.82 -45.55
N ILE A 260 -43.39 -21.11 -44.42
CA ILE A 260 -44.47 -20.17 -44.08
C ILE A 260 -44.61 -19.10 -45.17
N ARG A 261 -43.50 -18.48 -45.60
CA ARG A 261 -43.51 -17.45 -46.65
C ARG A 261 -43.88 -18.01 -48.02
N SER A 262 -43.72 -19.31 -48.25
CA SER A 262 -44.09 -19.95 -49.51
C SER A 262 -45.60 -20.16 -49.64
N GLN A 263 -46.33 -20.19 -48.52
CA GLN A 263 -47.77 -20.41 -48.47
C GLN A 263 -48.53 -19.31 -49.22
N LYS A 264 -49.50 -19.72 -50.04
CA LYS A 264 -50.19 -18.86 -51.01
C LYS A 264 -50.84 -17.64 -50.36
N HIS A 265 -51.50 -17.82 -49.21
CA HIS A 265 -52.19 -16.75 -48.50
C HIS A 265 -51.21 -15.74 -47.87
N VAL A 266 -50.06 -16.21 -47.37
CA VAL A 266 -49.00 -15.34 -46.82
C VAL A 266 -48.34 -14.50 -47.93
N LYS A 267 -48.02 -15.10 -49.09
CA LYS A 267 -47.50 -14.36 -50.25
C LYS A 267 -48.45 -13.25 -50.70
N GLN A 268 -49.74 -13.56 -50.78
CA GLN A 268 -50.75 -12.61 -51.17
C GLN A 268 -50.80 -11.43 -50.18
N TYR A 269 -50.82 -11.71 -48.88
CA TYR A 269 -50.77 -10.69 -47.83
C TYR A 269 -49.55 -9.77 -47.95
N PHE A 270 -48.34 -10.32 -48.11
CA PHE A 270 -47.14 -9.48 -48.27
C PHE A 270 -47.18 -8.61 -49.53
N SER A 271 -47.75 -9.12 -50.63
CA SER A 271 -47.92 -8.34 -51.85
C SER A 271 -48.93 -7.20 -51.68
N GLU A 272 -50.02 -7.43 -50.95
CA GLU A 272 -51.01 -6.39 -50.64
C GLU A 272 -50.43 -5.35 -49.69
N LYS A 273 -49.73 -5.78 -48.63
CA LYS A 273 -49.03 -4.88 -47.70
C LYS A 273 -48.05 -3.96 -48.44
N LEU A 274 -47.21 -4.49 -49.33
CA LEU A 274 -46.25 -3.70 -50.09
C LEU A 274 -46.92 -2.67 -51.00
N LYS A 275 -48.06 -3.02 -51.61
CA LYS A 275 -48.87 -2.07 -52.39
C LYS A 275 -49.35 -0.92 -51.52
N TYR A 276 -49.88 -1.20 -50.33
CA TYR A 276 -50.35 -0.17 -49.42
C TYR A 276 -49.20 0.69 -48.87
N GLU A 277 -48.04 0.11 -48.56
CA GLU A 277 -46.85 0.86 -48.13
C GLU A 277 -46.36 1.82 -49.23
N THR A 278 -46.38 1.37 -50.49
CA THR A 278 -46.03 2.21 -51.63
C THR A 278 -47.02 3.36 -51.80
N LEU A 279 -48.33 3.07 -51.71
CA LEU A 279 -49.39 4.07 -51.80
C LEU A 279 -49.30 5.11 -50.67
N ILE A 280 -49.02 4.67 -49.44
CA ILE A 280 -48.80 5.57 -48.29
C ILE A 280 -47.59 6.47 -48.55
N SER A 281 -46.49 5.92 -49.08
CA SER A 281 -45.30 6.72 -49.40
C SER A 281 -45.57 7.79 -50.47
N GLU A 282 -46.36 7.45 -51.50
CA GLU A 282 -46.79 8.39 -52.54
C GLU A 282 -47.68 9.50 -51.95
N LEU A 283 -48.68 9.13 -51.15
CA LEU A 283 -49.55 10.11 -50.47
C LEU A 283 -48.78 11.07 -49.56
N VAL A 284 -47.79 10.57 -48.82
CA VAL A 284 -46.92 11.42 -47.98
C VAL A 284 -46.12 12.40 -48.83
N LYS A 285 -45.60 11.98 -49.99
CA LYS A 285 -44.91 12.88 -50.93
C LYS A 285 -45.86 13.91 -51.52
N GLU A 286 -47.05 13.51 -51.95
CA GLU A 286 -48.07 14.43 -52.47
C GLU A 286 -48.46 15.47 -51.42
N HIS A 287 -48.69 15.04 -50.17
CA HIS A 287 -48.97 15.93 -49.05
C HIS A 287 -47.85 16.95 -48.85
N SER A 288 -46.59 16.48 -48.79
CA SER A 288 -45.42 17.35 -48.62
C SER A 288 -45.31 18.39 -49.75
N ASN A 289 -45.53 17.97 -51.00
CA ASN A 289 -45.52 18.86 -52.16
C ASN A 289 -46.63 19.91 -52.09
N ALA A 290 -47.85 19.50 -51.71
CA ALA A 290 -48.99 20.41 -51.55
C ALA A 290 -48.74 21.44 -50.45
N VAL A 291 -48.24 21.00 -49.27
CA VAL A 291 -47.87 21.89 -48.17
C VAL A 291 -46.78 22.87 -48.57
N ASN A 292 -45.73 22.41 -49.27
CA ASN A 292 -44.65 23.28 -49.74
C ASN A 292 -45.12 24.27 -50.81
N LYS A 293 -46.10 23.91 -51.63
CA LYS A 293 -46.74 24.85 -52.57
C LYS A 293 -47.54 25.90 -51.82
N ALA A 294 -48.42 25.51 -50.91
CA ALA A 294 -49.22 26.43 -50.11
C ALA A 294 -48.36 27.42 -49.31
N LYS A 295 -47.24 26.94 -48.71
CA LYS A 295 -46.27 27.82 -48.04
C LYS A 295 -45.64 28.85 -48.97
N ARG A 296 -45.30 28.47 -50.20
CA ARG A 296 -44.77 29.41 -51.21
C ARG A 296 -45.81 30.43 -51.63
N ASP A 297 -47.02 29.99 -51.94
CA ASP A 297 -48.12 30.86 -52.36
C ASP A 297 -48.46 31.88 -51.23
N LEU A 298 -48.44 31.45 -49.96
CA LEU A 298 -48.63 32.33 -48.80
C LEU A 298 -47.51 33.37 -48.67
N ALA A 299 -46.26 32.97 -48.83
CA ALA A 299 -45.11 33.88 -48.76
C ALA A 299 -45.12 34.94 -49.88
N GLU A 300 -45.51 34.55 -51.10
CA GLU A 300 -45.72 35.48 -52.21
C GLU A 300 -46.84 36.48 -51.90
N TYR A 301 -47.95 36.01 -51.32
CA TYR A 301 -49.08 36.85 -50.93
C TYR A 301 -48.68 37.84 -49.83
N GLU A 302 -48.01 37.40 -48.76
CA GLU A 302 -47.48 38.29 -47.72
C GLU A 302 -46.55 39.36 -48.27
N THR A 303 -45.70 38.99 -49.24
CA THR A 303 -44.75 39.92 -49.86
C THR A 303 -45.49 40.99 -50.66
N LYS A 304 -46.53 40.61 -51.42
CA LYS A 304 -47.41 41.56 -52.11
C LYS A 304 -48.13 42.47 -51.12
N LEU A 305 -48.69 41.91 -50.05
CA LEU A 305 -49.41 42.68 -49.02
C LEU A 305 -48.50 43.71 -48.34
N LYS A 306 -47.28 43.30 -47.94
CA LYS A 306 -46.26 44.19 -47.34
C LYS A 306 -45.80 45.29 -48.31
N LYS A 307 -45.83 45.03 -49.62
CA LYS A 307 -45.52 46.03 -50.65
C LYS A 307 -46.67 47.03 -50.80
N ASP A 308 -47.89 46.55 -51.00
CA ASP A 308 -49.10 47.39 -51.11
C ASP A 308 -49.27 48.27 -49.87
N PHE A 309 -49.04 47.73 -48.67
CA PHE A 309 -49.08 48.50 -47.44
C PHE A 309 -47.99 49.58 -47.40
N ARG A 310 -46.74 49.26 -47.78
CA ARG A 310 -45.64 50.24 -47.86
C ARG A 310 -45.97 51.37 -48.84
N ASP A 311 -46.55 51.03 -49.99
CA ASP A 311 -46.91 52.00 -51.02
C ASP A 311 -48.06 52.91 -50.54
N ARG A 312 -49.05 52.37 -49.82
CA ARG A 312 -50.10 53.17 -49.16
C ARG A 312 -49.56 54.07 -48.03
N LEU A 313 -48.59 53.58 -47.25
CA LEU A 313 -47.99 54.32 -46.13
C LEU A 313 -47.18 55.53 -46.61
N LYS A 314 -46.49 55.41 -47.75
CA LYS A 314 -45.78 56.52 -48.40
C LYS A 314 -46.70 57.63 -48.93
N ALA A 315 -47.98 57.33 -49.15
CA ALA A 315 -48.95 58.23 -49.75
C ALA A 315 -49.84 58.97 -48.73
N SER A 316 -49.57 58.86 -47.41
CA SER A 316 -50.48 59.36 -46.37
C SER A 316 -49.82 60.31 -45.37
N GLU A 317 -50.51 61.42 -45.04
CA GLU A 317 -50.11 62.36 -43.99
C GLU A 317 -50.25 61.76 -42.57
N PRO A 318 -49.47 62.25 -41.57
CA PRO A 318 -49.26 61.59 -40.27
C PRO A 318 -50.52 61.28 -39.44
N HIS A 319 -51.65 61.93 -39.66
CA HIS A 319 -52.92 61.56 -38.99
C HIS A 319 -53.61 60.31 -39.55
N ARG A 320 -53.26 59.87 -40.77
CA ARG A 320 -53.84 58.67 -41.43
C ARG A 320 -53.12 57.36 -41.05
N LEU A 321 -51.95 57.46 -40.42
CA LEU A 321 -51.09 56.33 -40.06
C LEU A 321 -51.69 55.43 -38.98
N LYS A 322 -52.44 56.03 -38.03
CA LYS A 322 -53.08 55.30 -36.93
C LYS A 322 -54.30 54.50 -37.42
N GLN A 323 -55.07 55.08 -38.35
CA GLN A 323 -56.24 54.44 -38.95
C GLN A 323 -55.85 53.25 -39.86
N LEU A 324 -54.76 53.38 -40.61
CA LEU A 324 -54.20 52.29 -41.42
C LEU A 324 -53.57 51.16 -40.59
N GLN A 325 -53.09 51.43 -39.36
CA GLN A 325 -52.62 50.40 -38.44
C GLN A 325 -53.78 49.59 -37.84
N ASP A 326 -54.88 50.26 -37.50
CA ASP A 326 -56.08 49.60 -36.95
C ASP A 326 -56.78 48.74 -38.04
N GLU A 327 -56.86 49.22 -39.29
CA GLU A 327 -57.38 48.43 -40.43
C GLU A 327 -56.49 47.21 -40.77
N LEU A 328 -55.17 47.30 -40.55
CA LEU A 328 -54.25 46.19 -40.79
C LEU A 328 -54.44 45.05 -39.78
N LEU A 329 -54.79 45.38 -38.53
CA LEU A 329 -55.13 44.37 -37.52
C LEU A 329 -56.40 43.62 -37.93
N GLU A 330 -57.48 44.33 -38.29
CA GLU A 330 -58.76 43.70 -38.68
C GLU A 330 -58.65 42.85 -39.97
N PHE A 331 -57.86 43.27 -40.96
CA PHE A 331 -57.69 42.51 -42.21
C PHE A 331 -56.80 41.26 -42.04
N SER A 332 -55.83 41.31 -41.11
CA SER A 332 -54.97 40.17 -40.80
C SER A 332 -55.75 39.01 -40.15
N ASP A 333 -56.72 39.33 -39.28
CA ASP A 333 -57.59 38.34 -38.64
C ASP A 333 -58.54 37.65 -39.64
N GLY A 334 -59.10 38.39 -40.61
CA GLY A 334 -60.00 37.82 -41.63
C GLY A 334 -59.32 36.86 -42.62
N THR A 335 -58.04 37.11 -42.94
CA THR A 335 -57.28 36.25 -43.88
C THR A 335 -56.71 35.02 -43.19
N LEU A 336 -56.31 35.16 -41.91
CA LEU A 336 -55.97 34.03 -41.03
C LEU A 336 -57.16 33.07 -40.87
N LEU A 337 -58.38 33.59 -40.72
CA LEU A 337 -59.59 32.77 -40.61
C LEU A 337 -59.87 31.95 -41.89
N GLN A 338 -59.62 32.50 -43.08
CA GLN A 338 -59.79 31.77 -44.35
C GLN A 338 -58.71 30.71 -44.58
N VAL A 339 -57.46 30.99 -44.18
CA VAL A 339 -56.37 30.01 -44.25
C VAL A 339 -56.60 28.89 -43.23
N ASP A 340 -57.05 29.21 -42.01
CA ASP A 340 -57.44 28.21 -41.01
C ASP A 340 -58.61 27.35 -41.49
N GLN A 341 -59.64 27.94 -42.11
CA GLN A 341 -60.74 27.15 -42.71
C GLN A 341 -60.26 26.21 -43.82
N TYR A 342 -59.32 26.64 -44.67
CA TYR A 342 -58.73 25.78 -45.70
C TYR A 342 -57.84 24.68 -45.12
N ILE A 343 -57.05 24.99 -44.09
CA ILE A 343 -56.22 24.01 -43.36
C ILE A 343 -57.12 23.00 -42.65
N GLN A 344 -58.23 23.45 -42.05
CA GLN A 344 -59.20 22.60 -41.36
C GLN A 344 -59.94 21.68 -42.34
N MET A 345 -60.37 22.18 -43.50
CA MET A 345 -60.95 21.35 -44.57
C MET A 345 -59.96 20.30 -45.11
N ILE A 346 -58.69 20.66 -45.29
CA ILE A 346 -57.66 19.70 -45.70
C ILE A 346 -57.42 18.67 -44.59
N SER A 347 -57.37 19.11 -43.32
CA SER A 347 -57.17 18.23 -42.17
C SER A 347 -58.31 17.24 -42.01
N GLU A 348 -59.57 17.69 -42.07
CA GLU A 348 -60.75 16.79 -42.04
C GLU A 348 -60.74 15.78 -43.19
N ARG A 349 -60.34 16.20 -44.40
CA ARG A 349 -60.27 15.28 -45.55
C ARG A 349 -59.17 14.24 -45.38
N TYR A 350 -58.07 14.60 -44.74
CA TYR A 350 -56.97 13.70 -44.40
C TYR A 350 -57.33 12.75 -43.25
N GLU A 351 -57.97 13.24 -42.18
CA GLU A 351 -58.46 12.43 -41.06
C GLU A 351 -59.48 11.40 -41.53
N ASN A 352 -60.47 11.79 -42.33
CA ASN A 352 -61.45 10.86 -42.89
C ASN A 352 -60.80 9.74 -43.74
N ARG A 353 -59.72 10.06 -44.46
CA ARG A 353 -58.97 9.08 -45.27
C ARG A 353 -58.13 8.15 -44.37
N PHE A 354 -57.58 8.67 -43.28
CA PHE A 354 -56.83 7.90 -42.29
C PHE A 354 -57.75 6.92 -41.54
N ASP A 355 -58.93 7.38 -41.12
CA ASP A 355 -59.96 6.54 -40.49
C ASP A 355 -60.49 5.45 -41.42
N GLU A 356 -60.54 5.71 -42.73
CA GLU A 356 -60.89 4.69 -43.74
C GLU A 356 -59.78 3.62 -43.84
N LEU A 357 -58.51 4.04 -43.84
CA LEU A 357 -57.37 3.13 -43.87
C LEU A 357 -57.23 2.32 -42.58
N GLU A 358 -57.46 2.93 -41.42
CA GLU A 358 -57.47 2.26 -40.12
C GLU A 358 -58.61 1.24 -40.01
N ARG A 359 -59.81 1.59 -40.49
CA ARG A 359 -60.92 0.63 -40.60
C ARG A 359 -60.57 -0.54 -41.52
N ASN A 360 -59.94 -0.28 -42.65
CA ASN A 360 -59.48 -1.33 -43.56
C ASN A 360 -58.37 -2.21 -42.93
N TRP A 361 -57.45 -1.61 -42.16
CA TRP A 361 -56.42 -2.31 -41.40
C TRP A 361 -57.01 -3.24 -40.34
N ILE A 362 -57.99 -2.77 -39.56
CA ILE A 362 -58.69 -3.58 -38.54
C ILE A 362 -59.44 -4.76 -39.19
N VAL A 363 -60.06 -4.55 -40.36
CA VAL A 363 -60.71 -5.64 -41.12
C VAL A 363 -59.68 -6.67 -41.59
N LEU A 364 -58.50 -6.25 -42.01
CA LEU A 364 -57.38 -7.12 -42.38
C LEU A 364 -56.82 -7.91 -41.18
N GLU A 365 -56.61 -7.26 -40.03
CA GLU A 365 -56.19 -7.94 -38.79
C GLU A 365 -57.20 -9.01 -38.35
N ARG A 366 -58.50 -8.73 -38.43
CA ARG A 366 -59.54 -9.71 -38.10
C ARG A 366 -59.58 -10.89 -39.07
N LYS A 367 -59.28 -10.67 -40.36
CA LYS A 367 -59.11 -11.77 -41.33
C LYS A 367 -57.87 -12.61 -41.01
N LEU A 368 -56.79 -11.98 -40.54
CA LEU A 368 -55.56 -12.65 -40.11
C LEU A 368 -55.77 -13.48 -38.83
N ALA A 369 -56.56 -12.97 -37.88
CA ALA A 369 -56.94 -13.69 -36.66
C ALA A 369 -57.77 -14.95 -36.98
N ARG A 370 -58.69 -14.89 -37.96
CA ARG A 370 -59.48 -16.06 -38.41
C ARG A 370 -58.65 -17.11 -39.15
N LEU A 371 -57.55 -16.73 -39.81
CA LEU A 371 -56.61 -17.68 -40.41
C LEU A 371 -55.78 -18.44 -39.34
N ASN A 372 -55.62 -17.87 -38.14
CA ASN A 372 -54.97 -18.52 -37.00
C ASN A 372 -55.87 -19.51 -36.23
N GLU A 373 -57.18 -19.57 -36.49
CA GLU A 373 -58.12 -20.52 -35.85
C GLU A 373 -58.19 -21.90 -36.54
N HIS A 374 -57.53 -22.08 -37.69
CA HIS A 374 -57.30 -23.40 -38.26
C HIS A 374 -55.83 -23.79 -38.04
N GLU A 375 -55.55 -24.33 -36.85
CA GLU A 375 -54.34 -25.12 -36.58
C GLU A 375 -54.31 -26.32 -37.55
N VAL A 376 -53.79 -26.13 -38.75
CA VAL A 376 -53.18 -27.24 -39.49
C VAL A 376 -51.78 -27.38 -38.93
N ARG A 377 -51.65 -28.21 -37.89
CA ARG A 377 -50.34 -28.71 -37.45
C ARG A 377 -49.69 -29.44 -38.64
N PRO A 378 -48.47 -29.07 -39.06
CA PRO A 378 -47.75 -29.85 -40.05
C PRO A 378 -47.50 -31.28 -39.52
N GLU A 379 -47.84 -32.31 -40.32
CA GLU A 379 -47.77 -33.74 -39.95
C GLU A 379 -46.36 -34.27 -39.58
N PHE A 380 -45.30 -33.48 -39.72
CA PHE A 380 -43.91 -33.93 -39.49
C PHE A 380 -43.33 -33.59 -38.11
N VAL A 381 -44.09 -32.96 -37.20
CA VAL A 381 -43.62 -32.74 -35.82
C VAL A 381 -43.72 -34.07 -35.04
N GLN A 382 -42.78 -34.98 -35.30
CA GLN A 382 -42.64 -36.22 -34.53
C GLN A 382 -41.84 -36.01 -33.22
N PRO A 383 -42.05 -36.84 -32.18
CA PRO A 383 -41.59 -36.61 -30.80
C PRO A 383 -40.07 -36.67 -30.58
N ASP A 384 -39.30 -37.07 -31.59
CA ASP A 384 -37.93 -37.54 -31.42
C ASP A 384 -36.89 -36.42 -31.25
N ASN A 385 -37.30 -35.15 -31.38
CA ASN A 385 -36.41 -33.99 -31.23
C ASN A 385 -36.61 -33.19 -29.93
N ARG A 386 -37.33 -33.71 -28.94
CA ARG A 386 -37.64 -32.98 -27.69
C ARG A 386 -36.79 -33.31 -26.47
N LYS A 387 -35.79 -34.20 -26.54
CA LYS A 387 -34.96 -34.52 -25.37
C LYS A 387 -33.48 -34.63 -25.69
N LEU A 388 -32.67 -33.90 -24.92
CA LEU A 388 -31.23 -34.16 -24.77
C LEU A 388 -31.03 -35.61 -24.28
N PRO A 389 -29.91 -36.28 -24.63
CA PRO A 389 -29.61 -37.62 -24.13
C PRO A 389 -29.62 -37.60 -22.59
N PRO A 390 -30.15 -38.63 -21.92
CA PRO A 390 -30.18 -38.66 -20.47
C PRO A 390 -28.74 -38.71 -19.92
N LEU A 391 -28.45 -37.85 -18.94
CA LEU A 391 -27.18 -37.76 -18.18
C LEU A 391 -26.75 -39.10 -17.52
N ASN A 392 -27.59 -40.12 -17.54
CA ASN A 392 -27.35 -41.41 -16.88
C ASN A 392 -26.42 -42.36 -17.63
N GLN A 393 -25.95 -42.03 -18.84
CA GLN A 393 -24.97 -42.87 -19.55
C GLN A 393 -23.50 -42.68 -19.12
N TYR A 394 -23.17 -41.72 -18.24
CA TYR A 394 -21.78 -41.43 -17.86
C TYR A 394 -21.40 -41.84 -16.43
N LYS A 395 -22.17 -42.74 -15.80
CA LYS A 395 -21.81 -43.34 -14.48
C LYS A 395 -20.62 -44.33 -14.51
N LYS A 396 -19.90 -44.47 -15.62
CA LYS A 396 -18.73 -45.37 -15.76
C LYS A 396 -17.35 -44.70 -15.72
N LEU A 397 -17.25 -43.45 -15.27
CA LEU A 397 -15.95 -42.76 -15.04
C LEU A 397 -15.79 -42.34 -13.57
N ARG A 398 -16.18 -43.22 -12.64
CA ARG A 398 -15.62 -43.26 -11.29
C ARG A 398 -14.94 -44.62 -11.12
N GLY A 399 -13.64 -44.61 -11.37
CA GLY A 399 -12.67 -45.64 -11.02
C GLY A 399 -11.36 -44.92 -10.78
#